data_AF-A0A8J7EWB9-F1
#
_entry.id   AF-A0A8J7EWB9-F1
#
_cell.length_a   1.000
_cell.length_b   1.000
_cell.length_c   1.000
_cell.angle_alpha   90.00
_cell.angle_beta   90.00
_cell.angle_gamma   90.00
#
_symmetry.space_group_name_H-M   'P 1'
#
loop_
_entity.id
_entity.type
_entity.pdbx_description
1 polymer ?
#
loop_
_entity_poly.entity_id
_entity_poly.type
_entity_poly.pdbx_seq_one_letter_code
_entity_poly.pdbx_strand_id
1 'polypeptide(L)' 'MARKKIYSETKRRFTMTLTQTAIEWLEHKQIELQAGSLSDVIERMARKNYPNQ' A
#
# COMPACT_ATOMS: atom_id res chain seq x y z
N MET A 1 -2.77 -16.26 -17.57
CA MET A 1 -3.08 -16.63 -16.17
C MET A 1 -3.62 -15.39 -15.46
N ALA A 2 -4.85 -15.43 -14.94
CA ALA A 2 -5.39 -14.30 -14.20
C ALA A 2 -4.65 -14.17 -12.86
N ARG A 3 -3.95 -13.05 -12.64
CA ARG A 3 -3.33 -12.73 -11.34
C ARG A 3 -4.42 -12.81 -10.27
N LYS A 4 -4.25 -13.70 -9.29
CA LYS A 4 -5.15 -13.83 -8.14
C LYS A 4 -5.23 -12.46 -7.44
N LYS A 5 -6.42 -11.88 -7.36
CA LYS A 5 -6.62 -10.62 -6.64
C LYS A 5 -6.33 -10.88 -5.16
N ILE A 6 -5.42 -10.09 -4.59
CA ILE A 6 -5.02 -10.19 -3.17
C ILE A 6 -6.19 -9.75 -2.27
N TYR A 7 -7.05 -8.84 -2.78
CA TYR A 7 -8.23 -8.32 -2.10
C TYR A 7 -9.44 -8.33 -3.05
N SER A 8 -10.61 -8.71 -2.55
CA SER A 8 -11.88 -8.80 -3.31
C SER A 8 -12.60 -7.46 -3.46
N GLU A 9 -12.16 -6.43 -2.73
CA GLU A 9 -12.77 -5.10 -2.69
C GLU A 9 -12.56 -4.29 -3.98
N THR A 10 -13.47 -3.33 -4.20
CA THR A 10 -13.37 -2.40 -5.33
C THR A 10 -12.26 -1.38 -5.08
N LYS A 11 -11.28 -1.31 -5.97
CA LYS A 11 -10.18 -0.36 -5.86
C LYS A 11 -10.60 1.02 -6.36
N ARG A 12 -10.30 2.07 -5.58
CA ARG A 12 -10.42 3.48 -6.00
C ARG A 12 -9.03 4.06 -6.21
N ARG A 13 -8.85 4.82 -7.29
CA ARG A 13 -7.61 5.56 -7.54
C ARG A 13 -7.64 6.86 -6.74
N PHE A 14 -6.58 7.14 -6.00
CA PHE A 14 -6.41 8.37 -5.24
C PHE A 14 -5.05 8.98 -5.57
N THR A 15 -5.02 10.30 -5.75
CA THR A 15 -3.79 11.07 -5.97
C THR A 15 -3.54 11.90 -4.73
N MET A 16 -2.32 11.84 -4.18
CA MET A 16 -1.90 12.63 -3.03
C MET A 16 -0.51 13.22 -3.28
N THR A 17 -0.26 14.38 -2.66
CA THR A 17 1.08 14.97 -2.61
C THR A 17 1.70 14.61 -1.27
N LEU A 18 2.91 14.05 -1.30
CA LEU A 18 3.68 13.67 -0.13
C LEU A 18 4.96 14.49 -0.06
N THR A 19 5.47 14.69 1.15
CA THR A 19 6.82 15.23 1.33
C THR A 19 7.85 14.21 0.88
N GLN A 20 9.04 14.67 0.49
CA GLN A 20 10.14 13.78 0.09
C GLN A 20 10.49 12.76 1.19
N THR A 21 10.56 13.20 2.45
CA THR A 21 10.81 12.32 3.60
C THR A 21 9.73 11.25 3.78
N ALA A 22 8.47 11.55 3.48
CA ALA A 22 7.39 10.56 3.54
C ALA A 22 7.52 9.52 2.42
N ILE A 23 7.96 9.93 1.22
CA ILE A 23 8.22 9.01 0.10
C ILE A 23 9.36 8.06 0.46
N GLU A 24 10.49 8.58 0.95
CA GLU A 24 11.64 7.78 1.38
C GLU A 24 11.25 6.77 2.48
N TRP A 25 10.46 7.21 3.45
CA TRP A 25 9.94 6.32 4.49
C TRP A 25 9.08 5.19 3.90
N LEU A 26 8.22 5.47 2.92
CA LEU A 26 7.41 4.45 2.25
C LEU A 26 8.26 3.46 1.44
N GLU A 27 9.33 3.93 0.79
CA GLU A 27 10.27 3.08 0.05
C GLU A 27 11.02 2.13 0.99
N HIS A 28 11.48 2.62 2.15
CA HIS A 28 12.05 1.76 3.19
C HIS A 28 11.05 0.70 3.67
N LYS A 29 9.79 1.09 3.92
CA LYS A 29 8.73 0.14 4.29
C LYS A 29 8.40 -0.86 3.19
N GLN A 30 8.59 -0.50 1.93
CA GLN A 30 8.40 -1.43 0.81
C GLN A 30 9.35 -2.61 0.90
N ILE A 31 10.61 -2.36 1.25
CA ILE A 31 11.63 -3.40 1.44
C ILE A 31 11.29 -4.26 2.66
N GLU A 32 10.98 -3.64 3.80
CA GLU A 32 10.64 -4.35 5.05
C GLU A 32 9.43 -5.29 4.87
N LEU A 33 8.40 -4.84 4.16
CA LEU A 33 7.15 -5.59 3.95
C LEU A 33 7.19 -6.49 2.70
N GLN A 34 8.29 -6.46 1.93
CA GLN A 34 8.41 -7.13 0.64
C GLN A 34 7.20 -6.84 -0.27
N ALA A 35 6.77 -5.58 -0.29
CA ALA A 35 5.59 -5.13 -1.02
C ALA A 35 5.91 -4.83 -2.48
N GLY A 36 4.96 -5.13 -3.38
CA GLY A 36 5.17 -4.98 -4.82
C GLY A 36 5.13 -3.54 -5.33
N SER A 37 4.65 -2.60 -4.51
CA SER A 37 4.54 -1.17 -4.82
C SER A 37 4.27 -0.34 -3.56
N LEU A 38 4.45 0.98 -3.62
CA LEU A 38 4.06 1.88 -2.53
C LEU A 38 2.55 1.82 -2.22
N SER A 39 1.70 1.57 -3.22
CA SER A 39 0.26 1.36 -2.99
C SER A 39 -0.02 0.11 -2.14
N ASP A 40 0.74 -0.96 -2.35
CA ASP A 40 0.65 -2.20 -1.55
C ASP A 40 1.15 -1.96 -0.12
N VAL A 41 2.21 -1.15 0.06
CA VAL A 41 2.68 -0.71 1.39
C VAL A 41 1.57 0.04 2.13
N ILE A 42 0.99 1.06 1.51
CA ILE A 42 -0.06 1.89 2.10
C ILE A 42 -1.28 1.01 2.45
N GLU A 43 -1.71 0.12 1.55
CA GLU A 43 -2.86 -0.76 1.77
C GLU A 43 -2.62 -1.72 2.95
N ARG A 44 -1.45 -2.38 3.03
CA ARG A 44 -1.11 -3.28 4.14
C ARG A 44 -1.02 -2.55 5.48
N MET A 45 -0.39 -1.36 5.49
CA MET A 45 -0.28 -0.53 6.69
C MET A 45 -1.65 -0.03 7.15
N ALA A 46 -2.51 0.39 6.21
CA ALA A 46 -3.87 0.80 6.51
C ALA A 46 -4.68 -0.35 7.14
N ARG A 47 -4.64 -1.56 6.57
CA ARG A 47 -5.34 -2.72 7.15
C ARG A 47 -4.79 -3.13 8.51
N LYS A 48 -3.48 -2.99 8.76
CA LYS A 48 -2.89 -3.23 10.07
C LYS A 48 -3.41 -2.25 11.13
N ASN A 49 -3.58 -0.99 10.77
CA ASN A 49 -4.06 0.06 11.67
C ASN A 49 -5.59 0.10 11.78
N TYR A 50 -6.30 -0.39 10.75
CA TYR A 50 -7.76 -0.40 10.65
C TYR A 50 -8.26 -1.79 10.21
N PRO A 51 -8.21 -2.81 11.08
CA PRO A 51 -8.53 -4.20 10.73
C PRO A 51 -10.02 -4.48 10.47
N ASN A 52 -10.92 -3.53 10.75
CA ASN A 52 -12.37 -3.73 10.73
C ASN A 52 -13.10 -2.86 9.67
N GLN A 53 -12.46 -2.58 8.53
CA GLN A 53 -13.12 -1.95 7.36
C GLN A 53 -13.61 -3.01 6.37
#